data_AF-A0A4S0N6D3-F1
#
_entry.id   AF-A0A4S0N6D3-F1
#
_cell.length_a   1.000
_cell.length_b   1.000
_cell.length_c   1.000
_cell.angle_alpha   90.00
_cell.angle_beta   90.00
_cell.angle_gamma   90.00
#
_symmetry.space_group_name_H-M   'P 1'
#
loop_
_entity.id
_entity.type
_entity.pdbx_description
1 polymer ?
#
loop_
_entity_poly.entity_id
_entity_poly.type
_entity_poly.pdbx_seq_one_letter_code
_entity_poly.pdbx_strand_id
1 'polypeptide(L)'
;MATLHYASGGSAADVATAGFNLVDVQYLSQVNELPDGMKALVYLGAHDGVTQSFIDKVTPFLNNPKVFGFFLMDEPDPTGKWGTYASTENLKAESDWIHSHFPGAKTFITMMNMGSSTNPDFTNTYNPASTGIDYYGLDPYPVRTDTTTVDYDMIDRAVAAAVKSGIPVDKIIPVYQTFGGGGWETDTGGKHVLPTTSQMQTMMDHWAKLVPSPAFDYAYAWGSQNGDTALENSPDLQAFFREHNASSTSSTPVATTEPAPTPTSDMTPPTTEPTAPTTADASVGDHIVQGGKGNDTYHVNNAHDKVMEAAGAGFDKVMASVSYALSAGSHIEQLSTSRTGGKTAIDLTGNELAQKVNGNYGDNKINGGGGSDTLKGYGGHDAFVFDTALGSGNVDRIRDFQVSQDKIHLDHAIFAGLQQGALASGNFHVGQGARDANDHIIYNSSTGALSFDSDGTDGHAQTQFATLASHLHLGASSFLVT
;
A
#
# COMPACT_ATOMS: atom_id res chain seq x y z
N MET A 1 -23.49 17.79 -6.04
CA MET A 1 -22.87 16.47 -5.76
C MET A 1 -22.42 16.51 -4.31
N ALA A 2 -22.35 15.37 -3.62
CA ALA A 2 -21.72 15.33 -2.30
C ALA A 2 -20.26 15.79 -2.42
N THR A 3 -19.78 16.54 -1.43
CA THR A 3 -18.36 16.90 -1.34
C THR A 3 -17.55 15.61 -1.20
N LEU A 4 -16.42 15.53 -1.91
CA LEU A 4 -15.51 14.40 -1.80
C LEU A 4 -14.52 14.64 -0.66
N HIS A 5 -14.29 13.60 0.14
CA HIS A 5 -13.39 13.59 1.29
C HIS A 5 -12.44 12.41 1.11
N TYR A 6 -11.16 12.71 0.92
CA TYR A 6 -10.11 11.76 0.59
C TYR A 6 -9.29 11.37 1.83
N ALA A 7 -9.04 10.09 1.98
CA ALA A 7 -8.06 9.56 2.92
C ALA A 7 -7.15 8.56 2.20
N SER A 8 -5.85 8.60 2.49
CA SER A 8 -4.85 7.69 1.94
C SER A 8 -4.37 6.67 2.97
N GLY A 9 -3.91 5.50 2.53
CA GLY A 9 -3.27 4.50 3.38
C GLY A 9 -4.24 3.71 4.26
N GLY A 10 -5.52 3.64 3.90
CA GLY A 10 -6.53 2.86 4.62
C GLY A 10 -7.39 2.02 3.68
N SER A 11 -7.99 0.92 4.18
CA SER A 11 -8.94 0.18 3.36
C SER A 11 -10.21 1.00 3.13
N ALA A 12 -10.89 0.78 2.00
CA ALA A 12 -12.14 1.47 1.69
C ALA A 12 -13.21 1.29 2.78
N ALA A 13 -13.26 0.10 3.40
CA ALA A 13 -14.17 -0.19 4.49
C ALA A 13 -13.84 0.63 5.75
N ASP A 14 -12.55 0.74 6.10
CA ASP A 14 -12.10 1.43 7.30
C ASP A 14 -12.33 2.93 7.20
N VAL A 15 -11.87 3.56 6.11
CA VAL A 15 -12.01 5.01 5.94
C VAL A 15 -13.47 5.43 5.84
N ALA A 16 -14.34 4.59 5.28
CA ALA A 16 -15.78 4.83 5.23
C ALA A 16 -16.41 4.95 6.63
N THR A 17 -15.84 4.30 7.65
CA THR A 17 -16.34 4.42 9.03
C THR A 17 -16.19 5.83 9.60
N ALA A 18 -15.23 6.62 9.09
CA ALA A 18 -15.06 8.03 9.42
C ALA A 18 -15.68 8.97 8.37
N GLY A 19 -16.52 8.45 7.48
CA GLY A 19 -17.27 9.24 6.50
C GLY A 19 -16.48 9.66 5.26
N PHE A 20 -15.25 9.18 5.07
CA PHE A 20 -14.53 9.41 3.82
C PHE A 20 -15.23 8.70 2.66
N ASN A 21 -15.27 9.35 1.50
CA ASN A 21 -15.97 8.85 0.31
C ASN A 21 -15.10 8.88 -0.96
N LEU A 22 -13.82 9.24 -0.82
CA LEU A 22 -12.76 9.09 -1.79
C LEU A 22 -11.60 8.36 -1.10
N VAL A 23 -11.05 7.31 -1.71
CA VAL A 23 -9.98 6.49 -1.12
C VAL A 23 -8.92 6.15 -2.14
N ASP A 24 -7.68 5.98 -1.69
CA ASP A 24 -6.59 5.54 -2.54
C ASP A 24 -6.69 4.05 -2.84
N VAL A 25 -6.43 3.70 -4.10
CA VAL A 25 -6.38 2.32 -4.56
C VAL A 25 -5.26 2.18 -5.57
N GLN A 26 -4.78 0.95 -5.77
CA GLN A 26 -3.76 0.63 -6.76
C GLN A 26 -4.24 -0.42 -7.77
N TYR A 27 -5.28 -1.18 -7.43
CA TYR A 27 -5.76 -2.31 -8.23
C TYR A 27 -7.25 -2.23 -8.54
N LEU A 28 -7.65 -2.79 -9.69
CA LEU A 28 -9.06 -2.83 -10.11
C LEU A 28 -9.94 -3.63 -9.14
N SER A 29 -9.40 -4.66 -8.48
CA SER A 29 -10.09 -5.41 -7.43
C SER A 29 -10.58 -4.50 -6.30
N GLN A 30 -9.72 -3.60 -5.81
CA GLN A 30 -10.07 -2.64 -4.76
C GLN A 30 -11.19 -1.68 -5.21
N VAL A 31 -11.17 -1.25 -6.48
CA VAL A 31 -12.25 -0.42 -7.05
C VAL A 31 -13.58 -1.17 -7.07
N ASN A 32 -13.55 -2.46 -7.41
CA ASN A 32 -14.75 -3.29 -7.47
C ASN A 32 -15.37 -3.49 -6.09
N GLU A 33 -14.54 -3.58 -5.05
CA GLU A 33 -14.91 -3.74 -3.65
C GLU A 33 -15.40 -2.45 -2.97
N LEU A 34 -15.24 -1.28 -3.60
CA LEU A 34 -15.66 -0.02 -3.00
C LEU A 34 -17.16 -0.03 -2.61
N PRO A 35 -17.50 0.38 -1.38
CA PRO A 35 -18.87 0.62 -0.96
C PRO A 35 -19.63 1.57 -1.90
N ASP A 36 -20.96 1.44 -1.92
CA ASP A 36 -21.82 2.32 -2.69
C ASP A 36 -21.62 3.80 -2.29
N GLY A 37 -21.49 4.66 -3.30
CA GLY A 37 -21.26 6.09 -3.10
C GLY A 37 -19.79 6.49 -2.93
N MET A 38 -18.87 5.54 -2.69
CA MET A 38 -17.44 5.83 -2.68
C MET A 38 -16.85 5.92 -4.08
N LYS A 39 -15.75 6.66 -4.18
CA LYS A 39 -14.93 6.80 -5.38
C LYS A 39 -13.48 6.41 -5.11
N ALA A 40 -12.79 5.98 -6.16
CA ALA A 40 -11.36 5.70 -6.16
C ALA A 40 -10.56 6.89 -6.68
N LEU A 41 -9.48 7.21 -5.97
CA LEU A 41 -8.35 7.95 -6.52
C LEU A 41 -7.19 6.96 -6.70
N VAL A 42 -6.86 6.62 -7.94
CA VAL A 42 -5.89 5.54 -8.21
C VAL A 42 -4.46 6.09 -8.05
N TYR A 43 -3.69 5.56 -7.10
CA TYR A 43 -2.29 5.93 -6.92
C TYR A 43 -1.41 5.21 -7.94
N LEU A 44 -0.65 5.97 -8.73
CA LEU A 44 0.19 5.43 -9.80
C LEU A 44 1.67 5.36 -9.44
N GLY A 45 2.19 6.38 -8.76
CA GLY A 45 3.63 6.60 -8.61
C GLY A 45 4.33 6.72 -9.96
N ALA A 46 3.72 7.43 -10.92
CA ALA A 46 4.21 7.58 -12.29
C ALA A 46 4.95 8.91 -12.46
N HIS A 47 6.13 8.86 -13.09
CA HIS A 47 6.98 10.02 -13.37
C HIS A 47 7.84 9.89 -14.64
N ASP A 48 7.72 8.76 -15.34
CA ASP A 48 8.58 8.41 -16.48
C ASP A 48 7.93 8.74 -17.83
N GLY A 49 6.75 9.37 -17.80
CA GLY A 49 5.95 9.66 -18.98
C GLY A 49 5.07 8.46 -19.36
N VAL A 50 4.52 8.52 -20.56
CA VAL A 50 3.60 7.48 -21.08
C VAL A 50 4.39 6.24 -21.54
N THR A 51 4.94 5.51 -20.58
CA THR A 51 5.59 4.22 -20.78
C THR A 51 4.56 3.10 -20.89
N GLN A 52 4.97 1.91 -21.34
CA GLN A 52 4.09 0.75 -21.32
C GLN A 52 3.63 0.40 -19.89
N SER A 53 4.51 0.53 -18.90
CA SER A 53 4.17 0.34 -17.47
C SER A 53 3.08 1.29 -17.00
N PHE A 54 3.16 2.57 -17.41
CA PHE A 54 2.11 3.55 -17.14
C PHE A 54 0.78 3.15 -17.81
N ILE A 55 0.82 2.78 -19.09
CA ILE A 55 -0.38 2.35 -19.83
C ILE A 55 -1.01 1.13 -19.16
N ASP A 56 -0.22 0.12 -18.79
CA ASP A 56 -0.69 -1.12 -18.17
C ASP A 56 -1.28 -0.87 -16.78
N LYS A 57 -0.75 0.10 -16.02
CA LYS A 57 -1.33 0.53 -14.74
C LYS A 57 -2.66 1.27 -14.92
N VAL A 58 -2.80 2.15 -15.92
CA VAL A 58 -3.99 3.00 -16.07
C VAL A 58 -5.13 2.28 -16.80
N THR A 59 -4.81 1.48 -17.83
CA THR A 59 -5.78 0.84 -18.73
C THR A 59 -6.88 0.03 -18.01
N PRO A 60 -6.59 -0.74 -16.95
CA PRO A 60 -7.62 -1.52 -16.22
C PRO A 60 -8.75 -0.66 -15.63
N PHE A 61 -8.51 0.63 -15.41
CA PHE A 61 -9.46 1.53 -14.76
C PHE A 61 -10.33 2.31 -15.75
N LEU A 62 -10.02 2.26 -17.05
CA LEU A 62 -10.67 3.09 -18.07
C LEU A 62 -12.19 2.90 -18.06
N ASN A 63 -12.92 4.02 -18.03
CA ASN A 63 -14.39 4.09 -18.03
C ASN A 63 -15.07 3.45 -16.80
N ASN A 64 -14.32 3.09 -15.75
CA ASN A 64 -14.94 2.61 -14.52
C ASN A 64 -15.63 3.79 -13.80
N PRO A 65 -16.97 3.74 -13.60
CA PRO A 65 -17.71 4.86 -13.03
C PRO A 65 -17.36 5.14 -11.56
N LYS A 66 -16.71 4.20 -10.85
CA LYS A 66 -16.24 4.41 -9.48
C LYS A 66 -14.90 5.14 -9.41
N VAL A 67 -14.17 5.29 -10.52
CA VAL A 67 -12.88 6.01 -10.55
C VAL A 67 -13.15 7.51 -10.70
N PHE A 68 -12.71 8.30 -9.73
CA PHE A 68 -12.72 9.76 -9.80
C PHE A 68 -11.52 10.28 -10.59
N GLY A 69 -10.35 9.68 -10.38
CA GLY A 69 -9.12 10.13 -11.02
C GLY A 69 -7.90 9.32 -10.61
N PHE A 70 -6.73 9.89 -10.90
CA PHE A 70 -5.42 9.30 -10.69
C PHE A 70 -4.54 10.25 -9.89
N PHE A 71 -4.01 9.75 -8.78
CA PHE A 71 -2.94 10.38 -8.01
C PHE A 71 -1.62 9.97 -8.66
N LEU A 72 -1.05 10.87 -9.47
CA LEU A 72 0.12 10.56 -10.28
C LEU A 72 1.32 10.30 -9.37
N MET A 73 1.54 11.20 -8.41
CA MET A 73 2.74 11.15 -7.58
C MET A 73 2.62 11.98 -6.31
N ASP A 74 3.17 11.44 -5.23
CA ASP A 74 3.34 12.14 -3.96
C ASP A 74 4.66 12.94 -3.97
N GLU A 75 4.56 14.25 -3.72
CA GLU A 75 5.66 15.22 -3.66
C GLU A 75 6.79 15.01 -4.69
N PRO A 76 6.50 15.02 -6.00
CA PRO A 76 7.54 14.83 -7.02
C PRO A 76 8.63 15.91 -6.93
N ASP A 77 9.90 15.51 -6.95
CA ASP A 77 11.03 16.44 -6.85
C ASP A 77 11.45 16.93 -8.24
N PRO A 78 11.27 18.22 -8.58
CA PRO A 78 11.64 18.75 -9.90
C PRO A 78 13.16 18.84 -10.12
N THR A 79 13.96 18.56 -9.08
CA THR A 79 15.43 18.61 -9.09
C THR A 79 16.08 17.24 -8.99
N GLY A 80 15.34 16.24 -8.47
CA GLY A 80 15.84 14.88 -8.18
C GLY A 80 16.90 14.82 -7.07
N LYS A 81 17.01 15.86 -6.25
CA LYS A 81 18.05 15.99 -5.23
C LYS A 81 17.68 15.30 -3.92
N TRP A 82 16.40 15.32 -3.58
CA TRP A 82 15.86 14.94 -2.27
C TRP A 82 14.83 13.83 -2.38
N GLY A 83 14.13 13.77 -3.51
CA GLY A 83 13.11 12.78 -3.77
C GLY A 83 13.17 12.25 -5.20
N THR A 84 12.10 11.57 -5.58
CA THR A 84 11.98 10.98 -6.90
C THR A 84 11.82 12.08 -7.95
N TYR A 85 12.73 12.10 -8.91
CA TYR A 85 12.72 13.07 -9.99
C TYR A 85 11.53 12.86 -10.93
N ALA A 86 10.75 13.91 -11.14
CA ALA A 86 9.73 13.93 -12.19
C ALA A 86 9.91 15.18 -13.06
N SER A 87 10.02 14.99 -14.39
CA SER A 87 10.05 16.14 -15.28
C SER A 87 8.63 16.68 -15.50
N THR A 88 8.54 17.99 -15.74
CA THR A 88 7.27 18.62 -16.12
C THR A 88 6.73 18.01 -17.41
N GLU A 89 7.61 17.67 -18.37
CA GLU A 89 7.24 17.04 -19.64
C GLU A 89 6.62 15.66 -19.44
N ASN A 90 7.16 14.84 -18.53
CA ASN A 90 6.65 13.49 -18.27
C ASN A 90 5.30 13.54 -17.57
N LEU A 91 5.18 14.33 -16.49
CA LEU A 91 3.90 14.51 -15.80
C LEU A 91 2.84 15.10 -16.73
N LYS A 92 3.24 15.99 -17.64
CA LYS A 92 2.36 16.50 -18.69
C LYS A 92 1.89 15.40 -19.63
N ALA A 93 2.81 14.58 -20.13
CA ALA A 93 2.48 13.49 -21.05
C ALA A 93 1.51 12.50 -20.41
N GLU A 94 1.74 12.14 -19.14
CA GLU A 94 0.85 11.26 -18.36
C GLU A 94 -0.54 11.87 -18.17
N SER A 95 -0.62 13.14 -17.76
CA SER A 95 -1.90 13.83 -17.58
C SER A 95 -2.68 13.97 -18.89
N ASP A 96 -2.02 14.41 -19.97
CA ASP A 96 -2.63 14.54 -21.29
C ASP A 96 -3.13 13.18 -21.83
N TRP A 97 -2.38 12.10 -21.56
CA TRP A 97 -2.78 10.75 -21.94
C TRP A 97 -4.03 10.29 -21.19
N ILE A 98 -4.09 10.49 -19.88
CA ILE A 98 -5.27 10.18 -19.06
C ILE A 98 -6.48 10.95 -19.56
N HIS A 99 -6.36 12.26 -19.80
CA HIS A 99 -7.49 13.07 -20.27
C HIS A 99 -7.99 12.69 -21.66
N SER A 100 -7.10 12.22 -22.55
CA SER A 100 -7.47 11.80 -23.90
C SER A 100 -8.10 10.40 -23.95
N HIS A 101 -7.74 9.50 -23.03
CA HIS A 101 -8.22 8.10 -23.03
C HIS A 101 -9.32 7.84 -21.99
N PHE A 102 -9.42 8.68 -20.96
CA PHE A 102 -10.46 8.62 -19.94
C PHE A 102 -11.10 10.00 -19.72
N PRO A 103 -11.96 10.47 -20.65
CA PRO A 103 -12.60 11.77 -20.54
C PRO A 103 -13.40 11.89 -19.23
N GLY A 104 -13.03 12.89 -18.40
CA GLY A 104 -13.67 13.17 -17.12
C GLY A 104 -12.88 12.69 -15.90
N ALA A 105 -11.92 11.78 -16.05
CA ALA A 105 -11.00 11.43 -14.97
C ALA A 105 -10.11 12.62 -14.61
N LYS A 106 -9.82 12.75 -13.31
CA LYS A 106 -9.01 13.84 -12.77
C LYS A 106 -7.57 13.39 -12.52
N THR A 107 -6.62 14.32 -12.63
CA THR A 107 -5.23 14.07 -12.23
C THR A 107 -4.84 14.92 -11.03
N PHE A 108 -4.08 14.32 -10.12
CA PHE A 108 -3.70 14.92 -8.84
C PHE A 108 -2.25 14.61 -8.50
N ILE A 109 -1.56 15.58 -7.90
CA ILE A 109 -0.29 15.41 -7.18
C ILE A 109 -0.34 16.18 -5.87
N THR A 110 0.42 15.77 -4.86
CA THR A 110 0.84 16.66 -3.76
C THR A 110 2.09 17.42 -4.19
N MET A 111 2.35 18.56 -3.57
CA MET A 111 3.39 19.49 -4.02
C MET A 111 4.56 19.51 -3.06
N MET A 112 5.73 19.10 -3.55
CA MET A 112 6.97 19.28 -2.80
C MET A 112 7.24 20.78 -2.59
N ASN A 113 7.36 21.20 -1.32
CA ASN A 113 7.80 22.56 -0.99
C ASN A 113 9.31 22.68 -1.18
N MET A 114 9.74 23.47 -2.17
CA MET A 114 11.17 23.69 -2.46
C MET A 114 11.82 24.75 -1.57
N GLY A 115 11.02 25.43 -0.75
CA GLY A 115 11.44 26.43 0.21
C GLY A 115 11.54 25.87 1.62
N SER A 116 10.93 26.59 2.57
CA SER A 116 10.84 26.19 3.97
C SER A 116 9.41 26.39 4.48
N SER A 117 9.13 25.94 5.70
CA SER A 117 7.85 26.16 6.40
C SER A 117 7.57 27.65 6.70
N THR A 118 8.62 28.46 6.80
CA THR A 118 8.53 29.92 7.03
C THR A 118 8.54 30.73 5.74
N ASN A 119 9.08 30.17 4.65
CA ASN A 119 9.13 30.78 3.33
C ASN A 119 8.94 29.71 2.24
N PRO A 120 7.70 29.22 2.04
CA PRO A 120 7.43 28.16 1.08
C PRO A 120 7.64 28.67 -0.35
N ASP A 121 8.08 27.77 -1.23
CA ASP A 121 8.36 28.07 -2.62
C ASP A 121 7.97 26.91 -3.53
N PHE A 122 7.09 27.20 -4.48
CA PHE A 122 6.65 26.28 -5.53
C PHE A 122 7.00 26.84 -6.93
N THR A 123 7.89 27.83 -7.02
CA THR A 123 8.32 28.37 -8.31
C THR A 123 9.19 27.36 -9.06
N ASN A 124 9.06 27.34 -10.39
CA ASN A 124 9.77 26.39 -11.26
C ASN A 124 9.53 24.91 -10.94
N THR A 125 8.39 24.59 -10.32
CA THR A 125 7.95 23.21 -10.09
C THR A 125 6.84 22.85 -11.10
N TYR A 126 5.61 22.64 -10.63
CA TYR A 126 4.48 22.18 -11.43
C TYR A 126 3.29 23.12 -11.26
N ASN A 127 2.62 23.44 -12.37
CA ASN A 127 1.37 24.20 -12.37
C ASN A 127 0.51 23.77 -13.56
N PRO A 128 -0.77 24.18 -13.62
CA PRO A 128 -1.68 23.68 -14.65
C PRO A 128 -1.23 24.00 -16.07
N ALA A 129 -0.54 25.12 -16.26
CA ALA A 129 -0.05 25.51 -17.57
C ALA A 129 1.12 24.63 -18.04
N SER A 130 1.95 24.14 -17.11
CA SER A 130 3.13 23.36 -17.41
C SER A 130 2.85 21.86 -17.48
N THR A 131 1.97 21.33 -16.61
CA THR A 131 1.68 19.89 -16.53
C THR A 131 0.30 19.48 -17.01
N GLY A 132 -0.66 20.40 -17.17
CA GLY A 132 -2.04 20.03 -17.47
C GLY A 132 -2.76 19.28 -16.34
N ILE A 133 -2.14 19.12 -15.16
CA ILE A 133 -2.73 18.42 -14.02
C ILE A 133 -3.95 19.19 -13.49
N ASP A 134 -4.99 18.44 -13.07
CA ASP A 134 -6.23 19.06 -12.59
C ASP A 134 -6.06 19.72 -11.22
N TYR A 135 -5.45 19.02 -10.26
CA TYR A 135 -5.46 19.36 -8.84
C TYR A 135 -4.08 19.21 -8.16
N TYR A 136 -3.82 20.07 -7.18
CA TYR A 136 -2.54 20.18 -6.49
C TYR A 136 -2.75 20.21 -4.98
N GLY A 137 -2.30 19.17 -4.29
CA GLY A 137 -2.33 19.04 -2.84
C GLY A 137 -1.26 19.90 -2.20
N LEU A 138 -1.64 20.70 -1.22
CA LEU A 138 -0.73 21.48 -0.39
C LEU A 138 -0.82 20.95 1.03
N ASP A 139 0.33 20.59 1.58
CA ASP A 139 0.52 19.83 2.82
C ASP A 139 1.40 20.53 3.88
N PRO A 140 1.09 21.80 4.24
CA PRO A 140 1.68 22.44 5.40
C PRO A 140 1.27 21.71 6.70
N TYR A 141 2.26 21.30 7.48
CA TYR A 141 2.08 20.57 8.75
C TYR A 141 2.49 21.42 9.97
N PRO A 142 1.60 22.29 10.49
CA PRO A 142 1.95 23.32 11.48
C PRO A 142 2.13 22.80 12.91
N VAL A 143 1.62 21.61 13.25
CA VAL A 143 1.71 21.06 14.62
C VAL A 143 3.01 20.27 14.76
N ARG A 144 3.99 20.89 15.44
CA ARG A 144 5.39 20.42 15.45
C ARG A 144 6.03 20.58 16.84
N THR A 145 7.10 19.83 17.10
CA THR A 145 7.83 19.86 18.37
C THR A 145 8.84 21.01 18.49
N ASP A 146 9.23 21.62 17.38
CA ASP A 146 10.25 22.66 17.30
C ASP A 146 9.67 24.09 17.34
N THR A 147 8.35 24.21 17.53
CA THR A 147 7.68 25.48 17.79
C THR A 147 7.12 25.49 19.21
N THR A 148 7.13 26.66 19.85
CA THR A 148 6.52 26.85 21.18
C THR A 148 5.01 27.06 21.11
N THR A 149 4.51 27.44 19.93
CA THR A 149 3.09 27.62 19.59
C THR A 149 2.86 27.12 18.18
N VAL A 150 1.68 26.54 17.92
CA VAL A 150 1.31 26.11 16.56
C VAL A 150 1.24 27.31 15.62
N ASP A 151 1.93 27.22 14.49
CA ASP A 151 2.00 28.26 13.46
C ASP A 151 0.99 27.97 12.35
N TYR A 152 -0.28 28.30 12.59
CA TYR A 152 -1.35 28.07 11.61
C TYR A 152 -1.18 28.89 10.33
N ASP A 153 -0.49 30.04 10.40
CA ASP A 153 -0.18 30.90 9.25
C ASP A 153 0.74 30.20 8.23
N MET A 154 1.31 29.03 8.57
CA MET A 154 2.00 28.15 7.62
C MET A 154 1.09 27.77 6.45
N ILE A 155 -0.21 27.56 6.70
CA ILE A 155 -1.21 27.27 5.68
C ILE A 155 -1.36 28.46 4.72
N ASP A 156 -1.54 29.66 5.28
CA ASP A 156 -1.70 30.91 4.54
C ASP A 156 -0.49 31.18 3.63
N ARG A 157 0.73 30.97 4.15
CA ARG A 157 1.96 31.14 3.39
C ARG A 157 2.07 30.12 2.25
N ALA A 158 1.74 28.86 2.50
CA ALA A 158 1.78 27.80 1.49
C ALA A 158 0.80 28.10 0.34
N VAL A 159 -0.44 28.48 0.65
CA VAL A 159 -1.44 28.87 -0.36
C VAL A 159 -0.96 30.10 -1.15
N ALA A 160 -0.47 31.14 -0.47
CA ALA A 160 0.04 32.34 -1.15
C ALA A 160 1.22 32.02 -2.10
N ALA A 161 2.13 31.14 -1.69
CA ALA A 161 3.25 30.70 -2.52
C ALA A 161 2.79 29.90 -3.75
N ALA A 162 1.82 28.99 -3.58
CA ALA A 162 1.25 28.20 -4.67
C ALA A 162 0.50 29.08 -5.70
N VAL A 163 -0.29 30.05 -5.22
CA VAL A 163 -0.96 31.01 -6.11
C VAL A 163 0.06 31.85 -6.88
N LYS A 164 1.13 32.29 -6.20
CA LYS A 164 2.23 33.03 -6.82
C LYS A 164 2.99 32.20 -7.86
N SER A 165 3.09 30.88 -7.69
CA SER A 165 3.72 29.97 -8.67
C SER A 165 2.82 29.57 -9.83
N GLY A 166 1.58 30.05 -9.84
CA GLY A 166 0.63 29.87 -10.95
C GLY A 166 -0.40 28.77 -10.74
N ILE A 167 -0.61 28.30 -9.50
CA ILE A 167 -1.68 27.36 -9.16
C ILE A 167 -2.95 28.15 -8.78
N PRO A 168 -4.03 28.08 -9.57
CA PRO A 168 -5.30 28.72 -9.24
C PRO A 168 -5.91 28.16 -7.94
N VAL A 169 -6.57 29.01 -7.16
CA VAL A 169 -7.17 28.62 -5.87
C VAL A 169 -8.17 27.46 -6.01
N ASP A 170 -8.95 27.42 -7.08
CA ASP A 170 -9.94 26.36 -7.36
C ASP A 170 -9.30 25.02 -7.77
N LYS A 171 -7.98 24.98 -7.93
CA LYS A 171 -7.20 23.76 -8.19
C LYS A 171 -6.38 23.30 -6.97
N ILE A 172 -6.40 24.05 -5.87
CA ILE A 172 -5.73 23.68 -4.63
C ILE A 172 -6.59 22.67 -3.87
N ILE A 173 -5.96 21.62 -3.37
CA ILE A 173 -6.55 20.63 -2.48
C ILE A 173 -5.96 20.82 -1.08
N PRO A 174 -6.79 21.12 -0.06
CA PRO A 174 -6.38 21.12 1.33
C PRO A 174 -5.89 19.74 1.76
N VAL A 175 -4.66 19.66 2.25
CA VAL A 175 -4.14 18.45 2.90
C VAL A 175 -4.03 18.71 4.40
N TYR A 176 -4.70 17.89 5.18
CA TYR A 176 -4.78 17.99 6.64
C TYR A 176 -3.74 17.08 7.29
N GLN A 177 -3.02 17.63 8.27
CA GLN A 177 -2.08 16.89 9.10
C GLN A 177 -2.85 15.91 10.01
N THR A 178 -3.02 14.66 9.62
CA THR A 178 -3.64 13.62 10.47
C THR A 178 -2.63 12.62 11.01
N PHE A 179 -1.37 13.02 11.11
CA PHE A 179 -0.27 12.22 11.62
C PHE A 179 0.69 13.00 12.53
N GLY A 180 1.49 12.27 13.31
CA GLY A 180 2.70 12.78 13.95
C GLY A 180 3.28 11.84 15.00
N GLY A 181 4.42 12.21 15.60
CA GLY A 181 5.16 11.36 16.54
C GLY A 181 6.15 10.39 15.89
N GLY A 182 6.22 10.35 14.55
CA GLY A 182 7.09 9.46 13.79
C GLY A 182 8.48 10.02 13.48
N GLY A 183 9.16 9.34 12.55
CA GLY A 183 10.53 9.65 12.13
C GLY A 183 10.67 10.91 11.30
N TRP A 184 9.57 11.41 10.70
CA TRP A 184 9.57 12.54 9.78
C TRP A 184 10.13 13.79 10.45
N GLU A 185 11.19 14.33 9.84
CA GLU A 185 11.84 15.55 10.29
C GLU A 185 11.26 16.73 9.56
N THR A 186 10.97 17.75 10.34
CA THR A 186 10.60 19.05 9.82
C THR A 186 11.85 19.76 9.26
N ASP A 187 11.64 20.80 8.45
CA ASP A 187 12.69 21.62 7.85
C ASP A 187 13.62 22.33 8.85
N THR A 188 13.25 22.40 10.13
CA THR A 188 14.08 22.95 11.21
C THR A 188 14.55 21.91 12.23
N GLY A 189 14.42 20.63 11.92
CA GLY A 189 14.94 19.51 12.72
C GLY A 189 14.05 19.07 13.89
N GLY A 190 12.84 19.64 14.03
CA GLY A 190 11.79 19.09 14.89
C GLY A 190 11.05 17.92 14.27
N LYS A 191 10.00 17.44 14.96
CA LYS A 191 9.11 16.37 14.51
C LYS A 191 7.68 16.88 14.34
N HIS A 192 6.93 16.25 13.46
CA HIS A 192 5.48 16.44 13.35
C HIS A 192 4.76 15.83 14.56
N VAL A 193 3.63 16.41 14.95
CA VAL A 193 2.83 15.99 16.10
C VAL A 193 1.39 15.80 15.66
N LEU A 194 0.77 14.68 16.06
CA LEU A 194 -0.62 14.41 15.74
C LEU A 194 -1.51 15.51 16.36
N PRO A 195 -2.31 16.24 15.57
CA PRO A 195 -3.12 17.31 16.11
C PRO A 195 -4.23 16.82 17.03
N THR A 196 -4.54 17.60 18.05
CA THR A 196 -5.83 17.49 18.76
C THR A 196 -6.99 17.92 17.86
N THR A 197 -8.22 17.54 18.18
CA THR A 197 -9.42 17.96 17.44
C THR A 197 -9.57 19.49 17.37
N SER A 198 -9.23 20.23 18.43
CA SER A 198 -9.24 21.70 18.43
C SER A 198 -8.19 22.31 17.50
N GLN A 199 -6.99 21.71 17.43
CA GLN A 199 -5.96 22.13 16.49
C GLN A 199 -6.40 21.81 15.05
N MET A 200 -6.99 20.64 14.83
CA MET A 200 -7.56 20.25 13.53
C MET A 200 -8.63 21.22 13.06
N GLN A 201 -9.60 21.58 13.92
CA GLN A 201 -10.62 22.57 13.60
C GLN A 201 -10.00 23.91 13.21
N THR A 202 -8.97 24.37 13.94
CA THR A 202 -8.30 25.64 13.64
C THR A 202 -7.61 25.59 12.26
N MET A 203 -6.94 24.48 11.92
CA MET A 203 -6.36 24.28 10.58
C MET A 203 -7.43 24.30 9.48
N MET A 204 -8.56 23.59 9.69
CA MET A 204 -9.67 23.57 8.75
C MET A 204 -10.30 24.97 8.56
N ASP A 205 -10.39 25.77 9.61
CA ASP A 205 -10.89 27.15 9.53
C ASP A 205 -9.97 28.06 8.70
N HIS A 206 -8.65 27.84 8.75
CA HIS A 206 -7.70 28.51 7.87
C HIS A 206 -7.90 28.08 6.42
N TRP A 207 -7.95 26.77 6.18
CA TRP A 207 -8.22 26.22 4.85
C TRP A 207 -9.52 26.74 4.24
N ALA A 208 -10.61 26.76 4.99
CA ALA A 208 -11.92 27.22 4.51
C ALA A 208 -11.93 28.71 4.11
N LYS A 209 -11.09 29.56 4.71
CA LYS A 209 -10.96 30.98 4.31
C LYS A 209 -10.20 31.14 2.98
N LEU A 210 -9.21 30.29 2.76
CA LEU A 210 -8.26 30.39 1.64
C LEU A 210 -8.73 29.63 0.41
N VAL A 211 -9.32 28.45 0.62
CA VAL A 211 -9.81 27.51 -0.40
C VAL A 211 -11.23 27.09 0.00
N PRO A 212 -12.25 27.96 -0.19
CA PRO A 212 -13.60 27.73 0.34
C PRO A 212 -14.43 26.67 -0.41
N SER A 213 -13.95 26.18 -1.56
CA SER A 213 -14.68 25.23 -2.39
C SER A 213 -13.72 24.31 -3.14
N PRO A 214 -12.92 23.50 -2.41
CA PRO A 214 -12.01 22.56 -3.04
C PRO A 214 -12.80 21.43 -3.73
N ALA A 215 -12.19 20.78 -4.72
CA ALA A 215 -12.81 19.64 -5.39
C ALA A 215 -12.99 18.44 -4.44
N PHE A 216 -12.04 18.27 -3.53
CA PHE A 216 -12.07 17.38 -2.38
C PHE A 216 -11.11 17.92 -1.31
N ASP A 217 -11.23 17.45 -0.08
CA ASP A 217 -10.20 17.63 0.95
C ASP A 217 -9.48 16.30 1.24
N TYR A 218 -8.29 16.37 1.82
CA TYR A 218 -7.41 15.21 1.98
C TYR A 218 -6.90 15.10 3.42
N ALA A 219 -7.25 14.02 4.12
CA ALA A 219 -6.61 13.60 5.36
C ALA A 219 -5.35 12.77 5.05
N TYR A 220 -4.16 13.37 5.24
CA TYR A 220 -2.87 12.69 5.11
C TYR A 220 -2.34 12.36 6.51
N ALA A 221 -2.30 11.10 6.95
CA ALA A 221 -2.83 9.89 6.31
C ALA A 221 -3.78 9.12 7.24
N TRP A 222 -4.52 8.15 6.67
CA TRP A 222 -5.25 7.15 7.44
C TRP A 222 -4.28 6.22 8.17
N GLY A 223 -3.43 5.54 7.40
CA GLY A 223 -2.45 4.59 7.91
C GLY A 223 -1.16 5.24 8.40
N SER A 224 -0.54 4.63 9.41
CA SER A 224 0.77 5.03 9.94
C SER A 224 1.87 4.97 8.87
N GLN A 225 2.76 5.97 8.87
CA GLN A 225 3.95 6.05 8.02
C GLN A 225 5.18 6.45 8.84
N ASN A 226 6.34 5.86 8.56
CA ASN A 226 7.59 6.21 9.24
C ASN A 226 7.47 6.20 10.78
N GLY A 227 6.63 5.31 11.32
CA GLY A 227 6.38 5.16 12.76
C GLY A 227 5.61 6.31 13.41
N ASP A 228 4.86 7.11 12.66
CA ASP A 228 3.93 8.09 13.22
C ASP A 228 2.65 7.44 13.78
N THR A 229 1.94 8.17 14.63
CA THR A 229 0.53 7.89 14.90
C THR A 229 -0.29 8.61 13.85
N ALA A 230 -1.13 7.88 13.13
CA ALA A 230 -1.99 8.42 12.07
C ALA A 230 -3.46 8.40 12.47
N LEU A 231 -4.35 8.76 11.53
CA LEU A 231 -5.78 8.90 11.79
C LEU A 231 -6.43 7.57 12.23
N GLU A 232 -5.97 6.42 11.71
CA GLU A 232 -6.48 5.10 12.08
C GLU A 232 -6.31 4.80 13.58
N ASN A 233 -5.34 5.46 14.23
CA ASN A 233 -5.03 5.27 15.65
C ASN A 233 -5.66 6.34 16.55
N SER A 234 -6.45 7.27 16.00
CA SER A 234 -7.03 8.38 16.76
C SER A 234 -8.56 8.37 16.70
N PRO A 235 -9.23 7.72 17.68
CA PRO A 235 -10.69 7.71 17.75
C PRO A 235 -11.32 9.10 17.81
N ASP A 236 -10.66 10.05 18.49
CA ASP A 236 -11.12 11.44 18.59
C ASP A 236 -11.10 12.14 17.24
N LEU A 237 -10.01 11.99 16.46
CA LEU A 237 -9.93 12.55 15.11
C LEU A 237 -10.87 11.81 14.15
N GLN A 238 -11.04 10.49 14.26
CA GLN A 238 -12.02 9.75 13.45
C GLN A 238 -13.45 10.23 13.71
N ALA A 239 -13.81 10.48 14.96
CA ALA A 239 -15.11 11.04 15.32
C ALA A 239 -15.28 12.46 14.77
N PHE A 240 -14.24 13.29 14.87
CA PHE A 240 -14.20 14.63 14.31
C PHE A 240 -14.40 14.61 12.77
N PHE A 241 -13.65 13.78 12.04
CA PHE A 241 -13.80 13.65 10.60
C PHE A 241 -15.16 13.08 10.20
N ARG A 242 -15.73 12.17 10.99
CA ARG A 242 -17.09 11.66 10.76
C ARG A 242 -18.13 12.79 10.79
N GLU A 243 -18.00 13.74 11.71
CA GLU A 243 -18.87 14.91 11.79
C GLU A 243 -18.64 15.88 10.61
N HIS A 244 -17.37 16.22 10.35
CA HIS A 244 -16.97 17.06 9.21
C HIS A 244 -17.52 16.51 7.88
N ASN A 245 -17.25 15.23 7.60
CA ASN A 245 -17.62 14.55 6.36
C ASN A 245 -19.14 14.34 6.23
N ALA A 246 -19.88 14.28 7.34
CA ALA A 246 -21.34 14.21 7.30
C ALA A 246 -21.98 15.59 7.05
N SER A 247 -21.37 16.66 7.57
CA SER A 247 -21.91 18.03 7.50
C SER A 247 -21.97 18.59 6.07
N SER A 248 -21.12 18.09 5.17
CA SER A 248 -21.08 18.46 3.75
C SER A 248 -22.30 17.96 2.94
N THR A 249 -23.18 17.15 3.55
CA THR A 249 -24.45 16.71 2.95
C THR A 249 -25.63 17.66 3.21
N SER A 250 -25.45 18.69 4.06
CA SER A 250 -26.53 19.61 4.45
C SER A 250 -26.07 21.07 4.43
N SER A 251 -26.14 21.71 3.26
CA SER A 251 -26.00 23.17 3.19
C SER A 251 -27.33 23.84 3.57
N THR A 252 -27.51 24.13 4.86
CA THR A 252 -28.37 25.23 5.31
C THR A 252 -27.61 26.04 6.36
N PRO A 253 -27.41 27.37 6.18
CA PRO A 253 -26.58 28.15 7.09
C PRO A 253 -27.41 28.63 8.30
N VAL A 254 -27.00 28.29 9.53
CA VAL A 254 -27.52 28.98 10.73
C VAL A 254 -26.43 29.19 11.79
N ALA A 255 -26.15 30.49 11.97
CA ALA A 255 -25.77 31.25 13.16
C ALA A 255 -25.05 30.59 14.36
N THR A 256 -23.90 31.22 14.63
CA THR A 256 -23.11 31.35 15.86
C THR A 256 -23.88 31.28 17.19
N THR A 257 -23.48 30.36 18.07
CA THR A 257 -23.49 30.59 19.54
C THR A 257 -22.33 29.86 20.21
N GLU A 258 -21.46 30.64 20.83
CA GLU A 258 -20.35 30.30 21.73
C GLU A 258 -20.82 29.65 23.04
N PRO A 259 -19.99 28.79 23.68
CA PRO A 259 -20.01 28.68 25.13
C PRO A 259 -18.65 28.99 25.79
N ALA A 260 -18.74 29.67 26.93
CA ALA A 260 -17.67 30.15 27.81
C ALA A 260 -17.00 29.03 28.67
N PRO A 261 -15.85 29.29 29.35
CA PRO A 261 -14.82 28.28 29.61
C PRO A 261 -14.64 27.77 31.07
N THR A 262 -13.68 26.82 31.22
CA THR A 262 -12.79 26.44 32.36
C THR A 262 -13.33 25.52 33.49
N PRO A 263 -12.47 24.80 34.30
CA PRO A 263 -11.02 24.93 34.47
C PRO A 263 -10.12 23.64 34.49
N THR A 264 -8.82 23.94 34.49
CA THR A 264 -7.55 23.20 34.64
C THR A 264 -7.41 22.20 35.80
N SER A 265 -6.56 21.17 35.60
CA SER A 265 -5.62 20.68 36.61
C SER A 265 -4.32 20.12 36.01
N ASP A 266 -3.20 20.71 36.45
CA ASP A 266 -1.82 20.23 36.34
C ASP A 266 -1.63 18.81 36.90
N MET A 267 -0.72 18.02 36.32
CA MET A 267 0.44 17.45 37.03
C MET A 267 1.46 16.82 36.06
N THR A 268 2.73 17.04 36.38
CA THR A 268 3.98 16.84 35.61
C THR A 268 4.53 15.39 35.57
N PRO A 269 5.53 15.09 34.69
CA PRO A 269 6.01 13.73 34.34
C PRO A 269 7.26 13.29 35.12
N PRO A 270 7.77 12.04 34.92
CA PRO A 270 9.17 11.94 34.44
C PRO A 270 9.56 10.73 33.53
N THR A 271 10.41 11.05 32.53
CA THR A 271 11.68 10.42 32.04
C THR A 271 11.81 9.02 31.36
N THR A 272 12.24 9.06 30.07
CA THR A 272 13.33 8.34 29.32
C THR A 272 14.02 7.10 29.94
N GLU A 273 14.33 5.96 29.26
CA GLU A 273 15.18 5.70 28.05
C GLU A 273 15.16 4.15 27.67
N PRO A 274 16.01 3.54 26.80
CA PRO A 274 15.75 2.98 25.46
C PRO A 274 15.72 1.41 25.25
N THR A 275 15.16 0.97 24.09
CA THR A 275 15.30 -0.27 23.27
C THR A 275 15.60 -1.67 23.86
N ALA A 276 14.75 -2.66 23.54
CA ALA A 276 15.01 -4.11 23.52
C ALA A 276 14.09 -4.80 22.47
N PRO A 277 14.47 -5.95 21.87
CA PRO A 277 13.62 -6.68 20.92
C PRO A 277 12.32 -7.09 21.62
N THR A 278 11.17 -6.72 21.05
CA THR A 278 9.87 -6.97 21.66
C THR A 278 9.29 -8.28 21.15
N THR A 279 9.30 -9.32 22.00
CA THR A 279 8.39 -10.46 21.83
C THR A 279 7.00 -10.04 22.31
N ALA A 280 6.13 -9.66 21.39
CA ALA A 280 4.71 -9.46 21.68
C ALA A 280 3.99 -10.82 21.62
N ASP A 281 3.39 -11.22 22.75
CA ASP A 281 2.54 -12.42 22.85
C ASP A 281 1.07 -11.99 22.74
N ALA A 282 0.40 -12.41 21.66
CA ALA A 282 -1.03 -12.18 21.48
C ALA A 282 -1.80 -13.18 22.36
N SER A 283 -2.45 -12.72 23.43
CA SER A 283 -3.39 -13.56 24.18
C SER A 283 -4.74 -13.67 23.45
N VAL A 284 -5.69 -14.47 23.96
CA VAL A 284 -6.91 -14.89 23.24
C VAL A 284 -7.83 -13.69 22.86
N GLY A 285 -7.74 -13.22 21.63
CA GLY A 285 -8.53 -12.12 21.04
C GLY A 285 -7.95 -11.70 19.68
N ASP A 286 -8.65 -10.90 18.89
CA ASP A 286 -8.13 -10.35 17.63
C ASP A 286 -7.21 -9.16 17.95
N HIS A 287 -5.95 -9.22 17.54
CA HIS A 287 -4.96 -8.18 17.84
C HIS A 287 -4.34 -7.61 16.58
N ILE A 288 -4.15 -6.29 16.55
CA ILE A 288 -3.21 -5.64 15.62
C ILE A 288 -1.91 -5.46 16.39
N VAL A 289 -0.85 -6.13 15.95
CA VAL A 289 0.47 -6.09 16.56
C VAL A 289 1.42 -5.37 15.60
N GLN A 290 1.93 -4.22 16.03
CA GLN A 290 2.90 -3.42 15.30
C GLN A 290 4.25 -3.46 16.01
N GLY A 291 5.31 -3.64 15.24
CA GLY A 291 6.69 -3.63 15.70
C GLY A 291 7.30 -2.28 15.92
N GLY A 292 8.49 -2.35 16.50
CA GLY A 292 9.37 -1.21 16.62
C GLY A 292 10.34 -1.16 15.45
N LYS A 293 11.49 -0.52 15.68
CA LYS A 293 12.65 -0.63 14.79
C LYS A 293 13.49 -1.83 15.22
N GLY A 294 14.20 -2.41 14.28
CA GLY A 294 15.08 -3.55 14.49
C GLY A 294 14.41 -4.84 14.06
N ASN A 295 15.03 -5.96 14.40
CA ASN A 295 14.54 -7.29 14.02
C ASN A 295 13.56 -7.77 15.09
N ASP A 296 12.27 -7.75 14.79
CA ASP A 296 11.21 -8.14 15.68
C ASP A 296 10.71 -9.58 15.40
N THR A 297 10.03 -10.16 16.39
CA THR A 297 9.46 -11.50 16.29
C THR A 297 8.09 -11.58 16.95
N TYR A 298 7.08 -11.78 16.13
CA TYR A 298 5.67 -11.86 16.49
C TYR A 298 5.25 -13.30 16.69
N HIS A 299 4.55 -13.59 17.77
CA HIS A 299 3.94 -14.90 17.97
C HIS A 299 2.43 -14.77 17.75
N VAL A 300 1.94 -15.45 16.70
CA VAL A 300 0.52 -15.41 16.33
C VAL A 300 -0.15 -16.73 16.72
N ASN A 301 -1.26 -16.63 17.45
CA ASN A 301 -2.08 -17.78 17.84
C ASN A 301 -3.57 -17.61 17.49
N ASN A 302 -3.95 -16.48 16.92
CA ASN A 302 -5.27 -16.24 16.35
C ASN A 302 -5.14 -15.89 14.86
N ALA A 303 -5.92 -16.56 14.01
CA ALA A 303 -5.91 -16.35 12.57
C ALA A 303 -6.39 -14.94 12.15
N HIS A 304 -7.10 -14.26 13.05
CA HIS A 304 -7.58 -12.90 12.86
C HIS A 304 -6.60 -11.81 13.33
N ASP A 305 -5.47 -12.19 13.94
CA ASP A 305 -4.42 -11.23 14.26
C ASP A 305 -3.89 -10.56 12.97
N LYS A 306 -3.38 -9.35 13.12
CA LYS A 306 -2.73 -8.60 12.05
C LYS A 306 -1.39 -8.10 12.54
N VAL A 307 -0.33 -8.67 12.00
CA VAL A 307 1.03 -8.17 12.19
C VAL A 307 1.32 -7.19 11.08
N MET A 308 1.78 -5.99 11.45
CA MET A 308 2.09 -4.90 10.53
C MET A 308 3.49 -4.37 10.81
N GLU A 309 4.39 -4.50 9.84
CA GLU A 309 5.76 -3.97 9.87
C GLU A 309 6.02 -2.94 8.79
N ALA A 310 6.87 -1.97 9.10
CA ALA A 310 7.25 -0.89 8.19
C ALA A 310 8.45 -1.26 7.30
N ALA A 311 8.48 -0.70 6.09
CA ALA A 311 9.59 -0.88 5.17
C ALA A 311 10.94 -0.48 5.80
N GLY A 312 11.93 -1.37 5.72
CA GLY A 312 13.28 -1.09 6.22
C GLY A 312 13.37 -0.95 7.74
N ALA A 313 12.37 -1.43 8.50
CA ALA A 313 12.40 -1.46 9.95
C ALA A 313 13.36 -2.52 10.51
N GLY A 314 13.59 -3.63 9.81
CA GLY A 314 14.55 -4.65 10.21
C GLY A 314 14.44 -5.93 9.41
N PHE A 315 14.69 -7.06 10.09
CA PHE A 315 14.40 -8.41 9.62
C PHE A 315 13.41 -9.04 10.58
N ASP A 316 12.15 -8.99 10.19
CA ASP A 316 11.01 -9.25 11.04
C ASP A 316 10.39 -10.60 10.76
N LYS A 317 9.89 -11.23 11.83
CA LYS A 317 9.43 -12.61 11.79
C LYS A 317 8.04 -12.75 12.38
N VAL A 318 7.16 -13.45 11.68
CA VAL A 318 5.94 -14.00 12.26
C VAL A 318 6.13 -15.48 12.55
N MET A 319 5.85 -15.89 13.78
CA MET A 319 5.88 -17.25 14.30
C MET A 319 4.44 -17.70 14.59
N ALA A 320 3.78 -18.29 13.60
CA ALA A 320 2.37 -18.68 13.66
C ALA A 320 2.16 -20.08 14.26
N SER A 321 1.20 -20.21 15.17
CA SER A 321 0.73 -21.50 15.73
C SER A 321 -0.63 -21.95 15.18
N VAL A 322 -1.22 -21.13 14.32
CA VAL A 322 -2.47 -21.36 13.58
C VAL A 322 -2.25 -21.02 12.11
N SER A 323 -3.12 -21.47 11.21
CA SER A 323 -3.09 -21.03 9.81
C SER A 323 -3.20 -19.50 9.74
N TYR A 324 -2.32 -18.88 8.96
CA TYR A 324 -2.14 -17.43 9.01
C TYR A 324 -1.73 -16.85 7.65
N ALA A 325 -2.26 -15.67 7.35
CA ALA A 325 -1.92 -14.89 6.18
C ALA A 325 -1.34 -13.54 6.62
N LEU A 326 -0.21 -13.14 6.02
CA LEU A 326 0.31 -11.79 6.21
C LEU A 326 -0.69 -10.76 5.68
N SER A 327 -0.77 -9.63 6.35
CA SER A 327 -1.50 -8.48 5.83
C SER A 327 -0.79 -7.95 4.58
N ALA A 328 -1.55 -7.52 3.57
CA ALA A 328 -1.00 -6.78 2.46
C ALA A 328 -0.29 -5.51 2.95
N GLY A 329 0.83 -5.14 2.33
CA GLY A 329 1.65 -3.99 2.68
C GLY A 329 2.58 -4.18 3.89
N SER A 330 2.45 -5.28 4.64
CA SER A 330 3.30 -5.51 5.82
C SER A 330 4.69 -6.01 5.43
N HIS A 331 5.73 -5.33 5.87
CA HIS A 331 7.13 -5.67 5.59
C HIS A 331 7.69 -6.75 6.52
N ILE A 332 7.09 -7.94 6.50
CA ILE A 332 7.60 -9.12 7.22
C ILE A 332 8.52 -9.92 6.31
N GLU A 333 9.80 -10.08 6.67
CA GLU A 333 10.76 -10.84 5.87
C GLU A 333 10.64 -12.36 6.06
N GLN A 334 10.02 -12.83 7.14
CA GLN A 334 9.86 -14.26 7.40
C GLN A 334 8.54 -14.61 8.09
N LEU A 335 7.72 -15.40 7.40
CA LEU A 335 6.57 -16.10 7.99
C LEU A 335 6.97 -17.54 8.30
N SER A 336 6.76 -18.02 9.52
CA SER A 336 7.13 -19.38 9.91
C SER A 336 6.17 -19.96 10.92
N THR A 337 6.05 -21.29 10.94
CA THR A 337 5.38 -21.94 12.07
C THR A 337 6.20 -21.74 13.35
N SER A 338 5.51 -21.59 14.49
CA SER A 338 6.15 -21.42 15.80
C SER A 338 6.92 -22.66 16.27
N ARG A 339 6.66 -23.83 15.67
CA ARG A 339 7.30 -25.10 16.01
C ARG A 339 7.53 -25.96 14.77
N THR A 340 8.74 -25.91 14.21
CA THR A 340 9.13 -26.70 13.02
C THR A 340 8.90 -28.20 13.17
N GLY A 341 9.12 -28.79 14.35
CA GLY A 341 8.88 -30.22 14.60
C GLY A 341 7.42 -30.60 14.88
N GLY A 342 6.49 -29.65 14.83
CA GLY A 342 5.05 -29.89 14.97
C GLY A 342 4.50 -30.65 13.78
N LYS A 343 3.45 -31.45 13.97
CA LYS A 343 2.81 -32.26 12.91
C LYS A 343 1.40 -31.79 12.54
N THR A 344 0.96 -30.69 13.14
CA THR A 344 -0.35 -30.11 12.85
C THR A 344 -0.25 -29.34 11.54
N ALA A 345 -1.18 -29.62 10.61
CA ALA A 345 -1.36 -28.83 9.40
C ALA A 345 -1.63 -27.36 9.77
N ILE A 346 -0.77 -26.48 9.28
CA ILE A 346 -0.83 -25.03 9.46
C ILE A 346 -0.56 -24.41 8.10
N ASP A 347 -1.53 -23.68 7.57
CA ASP A 347 -1.41 -23.06 6.26
C ASP A 347 -0.80 -21.66 6.41
N LEU A 348 0.18 -21.33 5.58
CA LEU A 348 0.89 -20.07 5.62
C LEU A 348 0.76 -19.36 4.27
N THR A 349 0.28 -18.13 4.29
CA THR A 349 0.17 -17.27 3.10
C THR A 349 0.97 -15.99 3.33
N GLY A 350 1.93 -15.70 2.45
CA GLY A 350 2.66 -14.44 2.45
C GLY A 350 1.82 -13.28 1.90
N ASN A 351 2.48 -12.22 1.45
CA ASN A 351 1.82 -11.07 0.82
C ASN A 351 2.51 -10.70 -0.50
N GLU A 352 2.38 -9.47 -0.98
CA GLU A 352 2.94 -9.04 -2.27
C GLU A 352 4.47 -8.82 -2.28
N LEU A 353 5.12 -8.85 -1.11
CA LEU A 353 6.56 -8.66 -0.95
C LEU A 353 7.31 -10.00 -0.97
N ALA A 354 8.65 -9.97 -0.99
CA ALA A 354 9.46 -11.19 -0.91
C ALA A 354 9.64 -11.65 0.55
N GLN A 355 9.20 -12.86 0.90
CA GLN A 355 9.38 -13.47 2.22
C GLN A 355 10.10 -14.81 2.20
N LYS A 356 10.54 -15.23 3.39
CA LYS A 356 10.85 -16.62 3.71
C LYS A 356 9.65 -17.25 4.39
N VAL A 357 9.00 -18.21 3.75
CA VAL A 357 7.85 -18.94 4.31
C VAL A 357 8.28 -20.35 4.71
N ASN A 358 8.22 -20.68 6.01
CA ASN A 358 8.66 -21.97 6.53
C ASN A 358 7.55 -22.71 7.31
N GLY A 359 7.16 -23.89 6.84
CA GLY A 359 6.16 -24.80 7.43
C GLY A 359 6.64 -25.53 8.71
N ASN A 360 6.08 -26.71 8.95
CA ASN A 360 6.46 -27.65 10.01
C ASN A 360 6.52 -29.10 9.48
N TYR A 361 6.42 -30.12 10.34
CA TYR A 361 6.43 -31.54 9.92
C TYR A 361 5.02 -32.10 9.67
N GLY A 362 4.00 -31.23 9.60
CA GLY A 362 2.62 -31.56 9.24
C GLY A 362 2.36 -31.22 7.77
N ASP A 363 1.17 -31.56 7.29
CA ASP A 363 0.81 -31.32 5.88
C ASP A 363 0.40 -29.85 5.72
N ASN A 364 1.30 -28.98 5.24
CA ASN A 364 1.08 -27.53 5.16
C ASN A 364 0.65 -27.09 3.75
N LYS A 365 -0.28 -26.14 3.64
CA LYS A 365 -0.42 -25.31 2.43
C LYS A 365 0.46 -24.06 2.55
N ILE A 366 1.40 -23.89 1.64
CA ILE A 366 2.36 -22.78 1.61
C ILE A 366 2.14 -21.96 0.36
N ASN A 367 1.75 -20.70 0.53
CA ASN A 367 1.60 -19.72 -0.54
C ASN A 367 2.55 -18.54 -0.27
N GLY A 368 3.42 -18.23 -1.22
CA GLY A 368 4.31 -17.07 -1.15
C GLY A 368 3.55 -15.75 -1.32
N GLY A 369 2.62 -15.72 -2.27
CA GLY A 369 1.91 -14.50 -2.66
C GLY A 369 2.54 -13.89 -3.90
N GLY A 370 2.90 -12.62 -3.83
CA GLY A 370 3.72 -11.96 -4.85
C GLY A 370 5.19 -11.92 -4.43
N GLY A 371 6.04 -11.24 -5.19
CA GLY A 371 7.47 -11.14 -4.85
C GLY A 371 8.22 -12.45 -5.09
N SER A 372 9.52 -12.49 -4.80
CA SER A 372 10.35 -13.67 -5.06
C SER A 372 10.69 -14.38 -3.76
N ASP A 373 9.95 -15.45 -3.44
CA ASP A 373 9.97 -16.02 -2.10
C ASP A 373 10.97 -17.18 -1.92
N THR A 374 11.23 -17.51 -0.65
CA THR A 374 11.87 -18.79 -0.30
C THR A 374 10.90 -19.63 0.52
N LEU A 375 10.46 -20.74 -0.07
CA LEU A 375 9.45 -21.62 0.51
C LEU A 375 10.08 -22.92 1.02
N LYS A 376 9.67 -23.33 2.23
CA LYS A 376 10.06 -24.61 2.86
C LYS A 376 8.88 -25.29 3.50
N GLY A 377 8.60 -26.51 3.08
CA GLY A 377 7.60 -27.38 3.71
C GLY A 377 8.13 -28.01 5.00
N TYR A 378 9.38 -28.48 4.94
CA TYR A 378 10.05 -29.43 5.84
C TYR A 378 9.62 -30.88 5.66
N GLY A 379 8.60 -31.35 6.38
CA GLY A 379 8.18 -32.73 6.30
C GLY A 379 6.67 -32.82 6.36
N GLY A 380 6.11 -33.97 6.00
CA GLY A 380 4.67 -34.04 5.76
C GLY A 380 4.42 -34.12 4.26
N HIS A 381 3.17 -33.92 3.86
CA HIS A 381 2.73 -33.82 2.47
C HIS A 381 2.32 -32.38 2.17
N ASP A 382 3.28 -31.56 1.73
CA ASP A 382 3.07 -30.12 1.60
C ASP A 382 2.50 -29.74 0.22
N ALA A 383 1.70 -28.67 0.20
CA ALA A 383 1.19 -28.06 -1.02
C ALA A 383 1.77 -26.65 -1.20
N PHE A 384 2.63 -26.48 -2.21
CA PHE A 384 3.18 -25.18 -2.60
C PHE A 384 2.28 -24.54 -3.66
N VAL A 385 1.71 -23.38 -3.37
CA VAL A 385 0.59 -22.80 -4.12
C VAL A 385 1.03 -21.59 -4.92
N PHE A 386 0.61 -21.53 -6.17
CA PHE A 386 0.83 -20.43 -7.09
C PHE A 386 -0.51 -19.95 -7.63
N ASP A 387 -1.00 -18.82 -7.10
CA ASP A 387 -2.31 -18.24 -7.42
C ASP A 387 -2.25 -16.72 -7.72
N THR A 388 -1.05 -16.20 -7.97
CA THR A 388 -0.78 -14.79 -8.31
C THR A 388 -0.21 -14.65 -9.72
N ALA A 389 -0.21 -13.42 -10.26
CA ALA A 389 0.28 -13.15 -11.60
C ALA A 389 1.76 -13.53 -11.75
N LEU A 390 2.08 -14.24 -12.84
CA LEU A 390 3.45 -14.67 -13.15
C LEU A 390 4.28 -13.48 -13.68
N GLY A 391 5.59 -13.49 -13.42
CA GLY A 391 6.49 -12.48 -13.97
C GLY A 391 7.90 -12.59 -13.42
N SER A 392 8.85 -11.87 -14.02
CA SER A 392 10.27 -11.92 -13.62
C SER A 392 10.55 -11.40 -12.20
N GLY A 393 9.61 -10.67 -11.58
CA GLY A 393 9.68 -10.25 -10.18
C GLY A 393 9.01 -11.22 -9.20
N ASN A 394 8.35 -12.27 -9.70
CA ASN A 394 7.58 -13.25 -8.92
C ASN A 394 8.06 -14.68 -9.23
N VAL A 395 9.29 -14.98 -8.79
CA VAL A 395 9.94 -16.28 -9.01
C VAL A 395 10.37 -16.89 -7.69
N ASP A 396 9.59 -17.86 -7.22
CA ASP A 396 9.83 -18.47 -5.91
C ASP A 396 10.94 -19.49 -5.93
N ARG A 397 11.47 -19.78 -4.74
CA ARG A 397 12.41 -20.87 -4.54
C ARG A 397 11.92 -21.85 -3.49
N ILE A 398 11.48 -23.01 -3.96
CA ILE A 398 11.12 -24.15 -3.11
C ILE A 398 12.41 -24.90 -2.76
N ARG A 399 12.73 -25.00 -1.47
CA ARG A 399 14.05 -25.46 -1.01
C ARG A 399 14.16 -26.93 -0.70
N ASP A 400 13.06 -27.60 -0.39
CA ASP A 400 13.04 -28.95 0.18
C ASP A 400 11.99 -29.88 -0.43
N PHE A 401 11.44 -29.52 -1.59
CA PHE A 401 10.41 -30.29 -2.30
C PHE A 401 10.74 -31.79 -2.38
N GLN A 402 9.86 -32.62 -1.82
CA GLN A 402 9.93 -34.07 -1.86
C GLN A 402 8.96 -34.61 -2.90
N VAL A 403 9.47 -35.05 -4.05
CA VAL A 403 8.65 -35.51 -5.20
C VAL A 403 7.59 -36.55 -4.84
N SER A 404 7.89 -37.44 -3.90
CA SER A 404 6.99 -38.50 -3.47
C SER A 404 5.92 -38.06 -2.47
N GLN A 405 6.04 -36.88 -1.88
CA GLN A 405 5.17 -36.40 -0.79
C GLN A 405 4.42 -35.14 -1.18
N ASP A 406 5.13 -34.15 -1.71
CA ASP A 406 4.63 -32.79 -1.89
C ASP A 406 3.92 -32.61 -3.23
N LYS A 407 3.14 -31.53 -3.30
CA LYS A 407 2.43 -31.07 -4.50
C LYS A 407 2.72 -29.60 -4.77
N ILE A 408 2.69 -29.27 -6.06
CA ILE A 408 2.63 -27.89 -6.54
C ILE A 408 1.20 -27.64 -7.02
N HIS A 409 0.53 -26.68 -6.39
CA HIS A 409 -0.83 -26.28 -6.72
C HIS A 409 -0.78 -25.06 -7.65
N LEU A 410 -1.46 -25.15 -8.78
CA LEU A 410 -1.47 -24.15 -9.83
C LEU A 410 -2.90 -23.63 -9.99
N ASP A 411 -3.12 -22.34 -9.77
CA ASP A 411 -4.45 -21.75 -10.00
C ASP A 411 -4.83 -21.79 -11.49
N HIS A 412 -6.01 -22.32 -11.80
CA HIS A 412 -6.47 -22.47 -13.18
C HIS A 412 -6.57 -21.16 -13.96
N ALA A 413 -6.90 -20.04 -13.30
CA ALA A 413 -7.02 -18.75 -13.96
C ALA A 413 -5.65 -18.15 -14.29
N ILE A 414 -4.65 -18.36 -13.43
CA ILE A 414 -3.27 -17.93 -13.67
C ILE A 414 -2.60 -18.81 -14.73
N PHE A 415 -2.73 -20.13 -14.62
CA PHE A 415 -2.13 -21.11 -15.52
C PHE A 415 -3.12 -21.50 -16.63
N ALA A 416 -3.55 -20.49 -17.39
CA ALA A 416 -4.60 -20.61 -18.40
C ALA A 416 -4.31 -21.72 -19.43
N GLY A 417 -5.32 -22.53 -19.75
CA GLY A 417 -5.20 -23.67 -20.68
C GLY A 417 -4.99 -25.02 -19.99
N LEU A 418 -4.49 -25.03 -18.75
CA LEU A 418 -4.50 -26.24 -17.92
C LEU A 418 -5.93 -26.57 -17.46
N GLN A 419 -6.27 -27.85 -17.34
CA GLN A 419 -7.58 -28.27 -16.83
C GLN A 419 -7.52 -28.46 -15.32
N GLN A 420 -8.55 -28.02 -14.59
CA GLN A 420 -8.66 -28.27 -13.14
C GLN A 420 -8.58 -29.77 -12.82
N GLY A 421 -7.90 -30.09 -11.72
CA GLY A 421 -7.60 -31.45 -11.29
C GLY A 421 -6.15 -31.86 -11.53
N ALA A 422 -5.90 -33.16 -11.66
CA ALA A 422 -4.55 -33.68 -11.87
C ALA A 422 -3.98 -33.17 -13.21
N LEU A 423 -2.73 -32.71 -13.20
CA LEU A 423 -2.07 -32.26 -14.43
C LEU A 423 -1.97 -33.44 -15.42
N ALA A 424 -2.43 -33.22 -16.66
CA ALA A 424 -2.29 -34.22 -17.71
C ALA A 424 -0.81 -34.46 -18.02
N SER A 425 -0.39 -35.71 -18.21
CA SER A 425 1.02 -36.03 -18.48
C SER A 425 1.56 -35.39 -19.76
N GLY A 426 0.70 -35.11 -20.74
CA GLY A 426 1.06 -34.39 -21.96
C GLY A 426 1.30 -32.89 -21.76
N ASN A 427 0.96 -32.35 -20.58
CA ASN A 427 1.17 -30.93 -20.25
C ASN A 427 2.45 -30.67 -19.46
N PHE A 428 3.27 -31.70 -19.22
CA PHE A 428 4.48 -31.60 -18.44
C PHE A 428 5.69 -32.12 -19.22
N HIS A 429 6.75 -31.31 -19.23
CA HIS A 429 8.00 -31.66 -19.88
C HIS A 429 9.22 -31.39 -19.01
N VAL A 430 10.23 -32.25 -19.12
CA VAL A 430 11.55 -32.04 -18.52
C VAL A 430 12.52 -31.65 -19.63
N GLY A 431 12.94 -30.39 -19.65
CA GLY A 431 13.75 -29.81 -20.73
C GLY A 431 14.10 -28.35 -20.49
N GLN A 432 14.83 -27.74 -21.44
CA GLN A 432 15.15 -26.30 -21.39
C GLN A 432 13.97 -25.40 -21.81
N GLY A 433 12.97 -25.98 -22.48
CA GLY A 433 11.76 -25.34 -22.99
C GLY A 433 10.74 -26.41 -23.38
N ALA A 434 9.57 -26.00 -23.85
CA ALA A 434 8.54 -26.91 -24.37
C ALA A 434 9.10 -27.77 -25.52
N ARG A 435 8.63 -29.02 -25.61
CA ARG A 435 9.02 -29.94 -26.70
C ARG A 435 7.91 -30.06 -27.74
N ASP A 436 6.66 -29.91 -27.35
CA ASP A 436 5.52 -29.79 -28.26
C ASP A 436 4.43 -28.86 -27.71
N ALA A 437 3.46 -28.54 -28.58
CA ALA A 437 2.34 -27.61 -28.36
C ALA A 437 1.52 -27.83 -27.06
N ASN A 438 1.63 -28.99 -26.42
CA ASN A 438 0.88 -29.29 -25.21
C ASN A 438 1.70 -29.06 -23.94
N ASP A 439 3.03 -28.96 -24.03
CA ASP A 439 3.92 -28.86 -22.88
C ASP A 439 3.81 -27.48 -22.22
N HIS A 440 2.89 -27.35 -21.26
CA HIS A 440 2.61 -26.09 -20.57
C HIS A 440 3.45 -25.89 -19.30
N ILE A 441 3.87 -26.97 -18.63
CA ILE A 441 4.74 -26.91 -17.45
C ILE A 441 6.09 -27.53 -17.79
N ILE A 442 7.14 -26.72 -17.74
CA ILE A 442 8.49 -27.10 -18.13
C ILE A 442 9.38 -27.08 -16.90
N TYR A 443 10.04 -28.20 -16.62
CA TYR A 443 11.07 -28.31 -15.60
C TYR A 443 12.45 -28.49 -16.22
N ASN A 444 13.33 -27.51 -16.00
CA ASN A 444 14.72 -27.57 -16.41
C ASN A 444 15.55 -28.31 -15.35
N SER A 445 15.75 -29.61 -15.54
CA SER A 445 16.44 -30.44 -14.55
C SER A 445 17.88 -30.04 -14.26
N SER A 446 18.55 -29.29 -15.15
CA SER A 446 19.92 -28.82 -14.91
C SER A 446 20.00 -27.58 -14.02
N THR A 447 19.01 -26.69 -14.10
CA THR A 447 19.00 -25.42 -13.36
C THR A 447 18.03 -25.41 -12.19
N GLY A 448 17.05 -26.31 -12.20
CA GLY A 448 15.93 -26.33 -11.26
C GLY A 448 14.78 -25.39 -11.65
N ALA A 449 14.89 -24.65 -12.76
CA ALA A 449 13.85 -23.71 -13.18
C ALA A 449 12.55 -24.43 -13.54
N LEU A 450 11.44 -23.92 -13.04
CA LEU A 450 10.09 -24.36 -13.34
C LEU A 450 9.33 -23.20 -14.00
N SER A 451 8.85 -23.44 -15.20
CA SER A 451 8.29 -22.43 -16.07
C SER A 451 6.94 -22.83 -16.61
N PHE A 452 6.11 -21.83 -16.86
CA PHE A 452 4.85 -21.97 -17.55
C PHE A 452 4.98 -21.44 -18.98
N ASP A 453 4.55 -22.23 -19.94
CA ASP A 453 4.40 -21.86 -21.34
C ASP A 453 2.90 -21.79 -21.67
N SER A 454 2.41 -20.59 -21.91
CA SER A 454 0.99 -20.35 -22.14
C SER A 454 0.51 -20.80 -23.52
N ASP A 455 1.40 -20.94 -24.52
CA ASP A 455 1.02 -21.27 -25.90
C ASP A 455 1.58 -22.61 -26.41
N GLY A 456 2.59 -23.16 -25.71
CA GLY A 456 3.17 -24.48 -25.95
C GLY A 456 3.98 -24.61 -27.24
N THR A 457 4.11 -23.57 -28.08
CA THR A 457 4.70 -23.71 -29.43
C THR A 457 6.10 -23.10 -29.56
N ASP A 458 7.03 -23.89 -30.13
CA ASP A 458 8.32 -23.57 -30.78
C ASP A 458 8.98 -22.18 -30.54
N GLY A 459 9.13 -21.76 -29.28
CA GLY A 459 10.13 -20.73 -28.89
C GLY A 459 9.60 -19.33 -28.54
N HIS A 460 8.37 -19.21 -28.04
CA HIS A 460 7.98 -18.02 -27.27
C HIS A 460 8.40 -18.12 -25.80
N ALA A 461 8.45 -16.97 -25.12
CA ALA A 461 9.08 -16.83 -23.81
C ALA A 461 8.27 -17.55 -22.71
N GLN A 462 8.71 -18.74 -22.29
CA GLN A 462 8.22 -19.37 -21.06
C GLN A 462 8.45 -18.43 -19.88
N THR A 463 7.45 -18.31 -19.00
CA THR A 463 7.56 -17.51 -17.79
C THR A 463 7.98 -18.41 -16.65
N GLN A 464 9.21 -18.25 -16.17
CA GLN A 464 9.64 -18.92 -14.96
C GLN A 464 8.83 -18.39 -13.78
N PHE A 465 8.30 -19.29 -12.95
CA PHE A 465 7.54 -18.93 -11.75
C PHE A 465 8.12 -19.56 -10.48
N ALA A 466 8.95 -20.60 -10.61
CA ALA A 466 9.65 -21.16 -9.47
C ALA A 466 11.03 -21.73 -9.82
N THR A 467 11.79 -22.01 -8.78
CA THR A 467 13.05 -22.75 -8.82
C THR A 467 13.02 -23.84 -7.75
N LEU A 468 13.31 -25.07 -8.13
CA LEU A 468 13.49 -26.22 -7.24
C LEU A 468 14.97 -26.66 -7.22
N ALA A 469 15.28 -27.68 -6.42
CA ALA A 469 16.58 -28.35 -6.51
C ALA A 469 16.76 -28.97 -7.90
N SER A 470 17.96 -28.87 -8.48
CA SER A 470 18.26 -29.52 -9.75
C SER A 470 18.20 -31.05 -9.64
N HIS A 471 18.02 -31.72 -10.77
CA HIS A 471 18.00 -33.18 -10.91
C HIS A 471 16.87 -33.92 -10.17
N LEU A 472 15.84 -33.22 -9.68
CA LEU A 472 14.61 -33.87 -9.22
C LEU A 472 13.92 -34.65 -10.35
N HIS A 473 13.38 -35.82 -10.00
CA HIS A 473 12.59 -36.66 -10.89
C HIS A 473 11.12 -36.22 -10.91
N LEU A 474 10.86 -34.96 -11.25
CA LEU A 474 9.49 -34.43 -11.33
C LEU A 474 8.68 -35.10 -12.45
N GLY A 475 7.38 -35.20 -12.22
CA GLY A 475 6.40 -35.64 -13.20
C GLY A 475 5.10 -34.85 -13.05
N ALA A 476 4.19 -35.00 -14.01
CA ALA A 476 2.85 -34.36 -13.93
C ALA A 476 2.11 -34.70 -12.63
N SER A 477 2.37 -35.87 -12.03
CA SER A 477 1.80 -36.24 -10.73
C SER A 477 2.25 -35.35 -9.58
N SER A 478 3.31 -34.55 -9.71
CA SER A 478 3.75 -33.55 -8.72
C SER A 478 2.86 -32.31 -8.69
N PHE A 479 1.91 -32.18 -9.62
CA PHE A 479 1.10 -30.98 -9.81
C PHE A 479 -0.40 -31.26 -9.61
N LEU A 480 -1.09 -30.26 -9.07
CA LEU A 480 -2.55 -30.18 -9.01
C LEU A 480 -2.97 -28.81 -9.54
N VAL A 481 -3.93 -28.77 -10.46
CA VAL A 481 -4.53 -27.52 -10.94
C VAL A 481 -5.79 -27.28 -10.12
N THR A 482 -5.86 -26.15 -9.44
CA THR A 482 -6.95 -25.82 -8.49
C THR A 482 -7.93 -24.81 -9.04
#